data_AF-A0A7J6WYD9-F1
#
_entry.id   AF-A0A7J6WYD9-F1
#
_cell.length_a   1.000
_cell.length_b   1.000
_cell.length_c   1.000
_cell.angle_alpha   90.00
_cell.angle_beta   90.00
_cell.angle_gamma   90.00
#
_symmetry.space_group_name_H-M   'P 1'
#
loop_
_entity.id
_entity.type
_entity.pdbx_description
1 polymer ?
#
loop_
_entity_poly.entity_id
_entity_poly.type
_entity_poly.pdbx_seq_one_letter_code
_entity_poly.pdbx_strand_id
1 'polypeptide(L)'
;GMDDQVVAPTTAEFVGRLIPGSTIHKLPGEGHFSYFCFCDECHRQIFSTLFGTPRGPLNSTVEMDQASFEEELEEVLFTPAAM
;
A
#
# COMPACT_ATOMS: atom_id res chain seq x y z
N GLY A 1 2.94 12.26 13.66
CA GLY A 1 1.94 12.61 14.68
C GLY A 1 1.88 14.11 14.84
N MET A 2 1.06 14.60 15.77
CA MET A 2 0.86 16.04 15.98
C MET A 2 2.02 16.71 16.73
N ASP A 3 2.84 15.93 17.43
CA ASP A 3 3.98 16.42 18.23
C ASP A 3 5.32 16.21 17.48
N ASP A 4 5.25 16.00 16.16
CA ASP A 4 6.42 15.83 15.29
C ASP A 4 7.28 17.12 15.28
N GLN A 5 8.54 16.98 15.71
CA GLN A 5 9.53 18.06 15.76
C GLN A 5 10.44 18.10 14.52
N VAL A 6 10.36 17.09 13.66
CA VAL A 6 11.14 16.97 12.42
C VAL A 6 10.33 17.50 11.24
N VAL A 7 9.06 17.16 11.18
CA VAL A 7 8.12 17.59 10.12
C VAL A 7 7.00 18.41 10.75
N ALA A 8 6.87 19.65 10.32
CA ALA A 8 5.82 20.53 10.82
C ALA A 8 4.41 19.95 10.53
N PRO A 9 3.44 20.04 11.47
CA PRO A 9 2.07 19.55 11.27
C PRO A 9 1.36 20.12 10.02
N THR A 10 1.72 21.33 9.61
CA THR A 10 1.22 21.98 8.38
C THR A 10 1.57 21.22 7.10
N THR A 11 2.62 20.39 7.12
CA THR A 11 3.01 19.53 6.00
C THR A 11 1.91 18.51 5.70
N ALA A 12 1.28 17.93 6.73
CA ALA A 12 0.18 16.99 6.52
C ALA A 12 -1.01 17.68 5.83
N GLU A 13 -1.35 18.89 6.24
CA GLU A 13 -2.43 19.69 5.64
C GLU A 13 -2.12 20.12 4.19
N PHE A 14 -0.85 20.36 3.88
CA PHE A 14 -0.41 20.58 2.51
C PHE A 14 -0.58 19.33 1.66
N VAL A 15 -0.10 18.17 2.13
CA VAL A 15 -0.22 16.88 1.42
C VAL A 15 -1.68 16.53 1.17
N GLY A 16 -2.57 16.72 2.14
CA GLY A 16 -4.01 16.46 1.97
C GLY A 16 -4.68 17.30 0.88
N ARG A 17 -4.14 18.49 0.60
CA ARG A 17 -4.61 19.34 -0.52
C ARG A 17 -4.08 18.87 -1.87
N LEU A 18 -2.91 18.22 -1.89
CA LEU A 18 -2.29 17.72 -3.12
C LEU A 18 -2.86 16.37 -3.57
N ILE A 19 -3.32 15.54 -2.63
CA ILE A 19 -3.81 14.18 -2.93
C ILE A 19 -5.33 14.15 -2.73
N PRO A 20 -6.13 14.23 -3.81
CA PRO A 20 -7.58 14.18 -3.72
C PRO A 20 -8.06 12.89 -3.07
N GLY A 21 -9.04 12.99 -2.17
CA GLY A 21 -9.61 11.83 -1.46
C GLY A 21 -8.70 11.22 -0.39
N SER A 22 -7.53 11.81 -0.13
CA SER A 22 -6.69 11.38 1.00
C SER A 22 -7.33 11.72 2.34
N THR A 23 -7.14 10.84 3.32
CA THR A 23 -7.56 11.05 4.71
C THR A 23 -6.31 11.26 5.57
N ILE A 24 -6.30 12.33 6.37
CA ILE A 24 -5.21 12.61 7.31
C ILE A 24 -5.61 12.13 8.70
N HIS A 25 -4.93 11.10 9.21
CA HIS A 25 -5.10 10.68 10.59
C HIS A 25 -4.22 11.55 11.51
N LYS A 26 -4.85 12.40 12.32
CA LYS A 26 -4.18 13.21 13.35
C LYS A 26 -4.00 12.39 14.63
N LEU A 27 -2.75 12.20 15.06
CA LEU A 27 -2.39 11.44 16.27
C LEU A 27 -1.84 12.41 17.35
N PRO A 28 -2.66 12.83 18.34
CA PRO A 28 -2.21 13.70 19.43
C PRO A 28 -1.23 12.97 20.37
N GLY A 29 -0.21 13.66 20.88
CA GLY A 29 0.79 13.04 21.77
C GLY A 29 1.88 12.25 21.05
N GLU A 30 1.73 12.06 19.74
CA GLU A 30 2.60 11.22 18.93
C GLU A 30 3.54 12.04 18.04
N GLY A 31 4.80 11.63 17.97
CA GLY A 31 5.87 12.35 17.25
C GLY A 31 6.14 11.83 15.83
N HIS A 32 7.38 12.00 15.36
CA HIS A 32 7.82 11.64 14.00
C HIS A 32 7.68 10.14 13.69
N PHE A 33 8.00 9.28 14.66
CA PHE A 33 7.98 7.83 14.49
C PHE A 33 6.59 7.19 14.62
N SER A 34 5.52 8.00 14.73
CA SER A 34 4.16 7.52 14.96
C SER A 34 3.68 6.54 13.89
N TYR A 35 4.10 6.73 12.63
CA TYR A 35 3.80 5.82 11.55
C TYR A 35 4.46 4.45 11.78
N PHE A 36 5.78 4.41 12.01
CA PHE A 36 6.54 3.16 12.11
C PHE A 36 6.10 2.27 13.28
N CYS A 37 5.65 2.87 14.39
CA CYS A 37 5.47 2.13 15.63
C CYS A 37 4.02 1.99 16.09
N PHE A 38 3.08 2.88 15.71
CA PHE A 38 1.86 3.03 16.54
C PHE A 38 0.52 3.22 15.83
N CYS A 39 0.46 3.39 14.50
CA CYS A 39 -0.86 3.53 13.85
C CYS A 39 -1.36 2.20 13.27
N ASP A 40 -1.92 1.31 14.11
CA ASP A 40 -2.59 0.06 13.67
C ASP A 40 -3.67 0.34 12.62
N GLU A 41 -4.48 1.38 12.83
CA GLU A 41 -5.51 1.79 11.89
C GLU A 41 -4.94 2.16 10.51
N CYS A 42 -3.88 2.98 10.48
CA CYS A 42 -3.26 3.41 9.22
C CYS A 42 -2.68 2.21 8.47
N HIS A 43 -1.96 1.33 9.17
CA HIS A 43 -1.37 0.14 8.56
C HIS A 43 -2.44 -0.79 8.00
N ARG A 44 -3.51 -1.04 8.74
CA ARG A 44 -4.64 -1.85 8.27
C ARG A 44 -5.29 -1.26 7.03
N GLN A 45 -5.59 0.04 7.03
CA GLN A 45 -6.20 0.71 5.89
C GLN A 45 -5.29 0.65 4.65
N ILE A 46 -4.01 0.97 4.80
CA ILE A 46 -3.03 0.92 3.70
C ILE A 46 -2.94 -0.50 3.14
N PHE A 47 -2.70 -1.50 4.00
CA PHE A 47 -2.52 -2.87 3.54
C PHE A 47 -3.80 -3.48 2.98
N SER A 48 -4.96 -3.21 3.57
CA SER A 48 -6.24 -3.68 3.02
C SER A 48 -6.58 -3.04 1.67
N THR A 49 -6.17 -1.79 1.45
CA THR A 49 -6.34 -1.09 0.17
C THR A 49 -5.44 -1.68 -0.91
N LEU A 50 -4.18 -1.98 -0.56
CA LEU A 50 -3.18 -2.48 -1.51
C LEU A 50 -3.32 -3.98 -1.80
N PHE A 51 -3.63 -4.78 -0.79
CA PHE A 51 -3.58 -6.25 -0.85
C PHE A 51 -4.94 -6.92 -0.65
N GLY A 52 -6.00 -6.15 -0.36
CA GLY A 52 -7.31 -6.69 -0.02
C GLY A 52 -7.39 -7.25 1.40
N THR A 53 -8.47 -7.99 1.67
CA THR A 53 -8.70 -8.55 3.01
C THR A 53 -7.74 -9.71 3.29
N PRO A 54 -6.99 -9.71 4.40
CA PRO A 54 -6.07 -10.79 4.74
C PRO A 54 -6.83 -12.11 4.91
N ARG A 55 -6.44 -13.14 4.15
CA ARG A 55 -7.08 -14.47 4.13
C ARG A 55 -6.52 -15.47 5.15
N GLY A 56 -5.53 -15.06 5.95
CA GLY A 56 -4.80 -15.94 6.87
C GLY A 56 -3.81 -16.86 6.14
N PRO A 57 -3.23 -17.85 6.84
CA PRO A 57 -2.36 -18.85 6.22
C PRO A 57 -3.10 -19.55 5.07
N LEU A 58 -2.53 -19.50 3.87
CA LEU A 58 -3.06 -20.26 2.75
C LEU A 58 -2.81 -21.74 3.06
N ASN A 59 -3.88 -22.53 3.14
CA ASN A 59 -3.73 -23.99 3.12
C ASN A 59 -2.99 -24.32 1.82
N SER A 60 -1.80 -24.91 1.93
CA SER A 60 -0.89 -25.22 0.81
C SER A 60 -1.42 -26.28 -0.17
N THR A 61 -2.74 -26.52 -0.16
CA THR A 61 -3.45 -27.53 -0.94
C THR A 61 -4.50 -26.91 -1.87
N VAL A 62 -4.42 -25.62 -2.16
CA VAL A 62 -5.24 -25.02 -3.22
C VAL A 62 -4.37 -24.80 -4.44
N GLU A 63 -4.72 -25.59 -5.45
CA GLU A 63 -4.15 -25.70 -6.77
C GLU A 63 -3.72 -24.34 -7.33
N MET A 64 -2.43 -24.28 -7.65
CA MET A 64 -1.91 -23.25 -8.52
C MET A 64 -2.60 -23.49 -9.87
N ASP A 65 -3.64 -22.70 -10.17
CA ASP A 65 -4.13 -22.50 -11.54
C ASP A 65 -2.99 -21.84 -12.33
N GLN A 66 -1.97 -22.66 -12.67
CA GLN A 66 -0.80 -22.32 -13.46
C GLN A 66 -1.18 -21.93 -14.90
N ALA A 67 -2.44 -22.13 -15.29
CA ALA A 67 -2.93 -21.90 -16.64
C ALA A 67 -2.95 -20.42 -17.08
N SER A 68 -2.68 -19.45 -16.19
CA SER A 68 -2.74 -18.01 -16.55
C SER A 68 -1.39 -17.29 -16.62
N PHE A 69 -0.31 -17.88 -16.11
CA PHE A 69 1.01 -17.22 -16.11
C PHE A 69 1.89 -17.62 -17.29
N GLU A 70 1.60 -18.75 -17.95
CA GLU A 70 2.40 -19.22 -19.10
C GLU A 70 2.03 -18.47 -20.40
N GLU A 71 0.76 -18.11 -20.62
CA GLU A 71 0.33 -17.38 -21.84
C GLU A 71 0.88 -15.94 -21.91
N GLU A 72 1.01 -15.22 -20.79
CA GLU A 72 1.49 -13.82 -20.79
C GLU A 72 3.01 -13.73 -21.03
N LEU A 73 3.78 -14.75 -20.63
CA LEU A 73 5.24 -14.78 -20.80
C LEU A 73 5.65 -15.24 -22.21
N GLU A 74 4.83 -16.04 -22.89
CA GLU A 74 5.07 -16.45 -24.28
C GLU A 74 4.71 -15.36 -25.30
N GLU A 75 3.72 -14.49 -25.04
CA GLU A 75 3.37 -13.39 -25.96
C GLU A 75 4.47 -12.31 -26.03
N VAL A 76 5.19 -12.06 -24.93
CA VAL A 76 6.24 -11.02 -24.87
C VAL A 76 7.54 -11.45 -25.57
N LEU A 77 7.80 -12.75 -25.71
CA LEU A 77 9.04 -13.27 -26.29
C LEU A 77 8.97 -13.52 -27.81
N PHE A 78 7.78 -13.48 -28.41
CA PHE A 78 7.57 -13.79 -29.84
C PHE A 78 7.02 -12.63 -30.68
N THR A 79 7.08 -11.36 -30.24
CA THR A 79 6.84 -10.25 -31.18
C THR A 79 8.05 -10.09 -32.11
N PRO A 80 7.98 -10.42 -33.42
CA PRO A 80 9.01 -9.99 -34.34
C PRO A 80 8.91 -8.46 -34.46
N ALA A 81 10.03 -7.77 -34.25
CA ALA A 81 10.18 -6.41 -34.75
C ALA A 81 10.03 -6.45 -36.28
N ALA A 82 8.85 -6.09 -36.77
CA ALA A 82 8.54 -5.99 -38.18
C ALA A 82 8.23 -4.53 -38.54
N MET A 83 9.27 -3.79 -38.90
CA MET A 83 9.48 -3.12 -40.20
C MET A 83 10.67 -2.16 -40.12
#